data_AF-A0A4Q5TTE7-F1
#
_entry.id   AF-A0A4Q5TTE7-F1
#
_cell.length_a   1.000
_cell.length_b   1.000
_cell.length_c   1.000
_cell.angle_alpha   90.00
_cell.angle_beta   90.00
_cell.angle_gamma   90.00
#
_symmetry.space_group_name_H-M   'P 1'
#
loop_
_entity.id
_entity.type
_entity.pdbx_description
1 polymer ?
#
loop_
_entity_poly.entity_id
_entity_poly.type
_entity_poly.pdbx_seq_one_letter_code
_entity_poly.pdbx_strand_id
1 'polypeptide(L)'
;MIERHKQGKELLPFSNTIDYLVQIRIQTYIITKAVEHFSKSDHTLIKDLNFVDDVNAIIDSEYDSLYKSTVITVFTLLEATVKDLIVSLIKSLPTEYLSNIKEINSIKIPLFEYDSLNEFDRLQLVYNVYENSVKNGSLYGYARFDALLKPFGLTKFDKKKDKVNINELAQVRNCLVHNNGIVDRKLLTTCEWLTKTYKVGDYIKINNDTLSTYVTSTSRYLSSLEEQVLELLRKNDLLDEYDNPIL
;
A
#
# COMPACT_ATOMS: atom_id res chain seq x y z
N MET A 1 36.62 11.73 33.50
CA MET A 1 35.85 10.98 34.52
C MET A 1 34.54 11.73 34.77
N ILE A 2 33.52 11.50 33.92
CA ILE A 2 32.08 11.76 34.12
C ILE A 2 31.40 10.75 33.18
N GLU A 3 31.21 9.51 33.63
CA GLU A 3 29.94 8.93 34.09
C GLU A 3 28.83 8.81 33.03
N ARG A 4 28.83 7.62 32.40
CA ARG A 4 27.68 6.79 32.01
C ARG A 4 26.31 7.46 32.06
N HIS A 5 25.83 7.92 30.90
CA HIS A 5 24.40 7.82 30.61
C HIS A 5 24.11 6.44 30.05
N LYS A 6 23.34 5.70 30.84
CA LYS A 6 22.78 4.39 30.52
C LYS A 6 22.11 4.49 29.14
N GLN A 7 22.62 3.70 28.21
CA GLN A 7 21.90 3.30 27.01
C GLN A 7 20.56 2.71 27.46
N GLY A 8 19.50 3.50 27.36
CA GLY A 8 18.21 2.93 27.07
C GLY A 8 18.37 2.26 25.71
N LYS A 9 18.35 0.93 25.68
CA LYS A 9 17.95 0.21 24.46
C LYS A 9 16.49 0.59 24.23
N GLU A 10 16.26 1.75 23.63
CA GLU A 10 15.06 1.93 22.83
C GLU A 10 15.14 0.85 21.76
N LEU A 11 14.18 -0.07 21.81
CA LEU A 11 13.90 -0.94 20.69
C LEU A 11 13.59 -0.03 19.50
N LEU A 12 14.58 0.19 18.64
CA LEU A 12 14.32 0.68 17.29
C LEU A 12 13.34 -0.32 16.66
N PRO A 13 12.15 0.10 16.22
CA PRO A 13 11.33 -0.78 15.41
C PRO A 13 12.02 -0.85 14.04
N PHE A 14 12.20 -2.05 13.49
CA PHE A 14 12.72 -2.31 12.14
C PHE A 14 14.25 -2.30 12.00
N SER A 15 14.94 -3.19 12.73
CA SER A 15 16.39 -3.35 12.59
C SER A 15 16.83 -4.36 11.52
N ASN A 16 15.90 -5.06 10.85
CA ASN A 16 16.25 -5.93 9.73
C ASN A 16 15.16 -5.93 8.64
N THR A 17 15.55 -6.24 7.40
CA THR A 17 14.64 -6.36 6.26
C THR A 17 13.57 -7.46 6.46
N ILE A 18 13.81 -8.36 7.42
CA ILE A 18 12.88 -9.43 7.84
C ILE A 18 11.66 -8.83 8.56
N ASP A 19 11.84 -7.84 9.43
CA ASP A 19 10.75 -7.14 10.12
C ASP A 19 9.79 -6.51 9.11
N TYR A 20 10.33 -6.04 7.97
CA TYR A 20 9.56 -5.46 6.89
C TYR A 20 8.76 -6.52 6.09
N LEU A 21 9.36 -7.69 5.82
CA LEU A 21 8.63 -8.83 5.24
C LEU A 21 7.51 -9.32 6.17
N VAL A 22 7.76 -9.31 7.49
CA VAL A 22 6.74 -9.60 8.50
C VAL A 22 5.63 -8.54 8.46
N GLN A 23 5.95 -7.24 8.29
CA GLN A 23 4.94 -6.21 8.12
C GLN A 23 4.11 -6.40 6.84
N ILE A 24 4.73 -6.70 5.69
CA ILE A 24 3.99 -7.01 4.46
C ILE A 24 3.03 -8.18 4.71
N ARG A 25 3.50 -9.25 5.37
CA ARG A 25 2.67 -10.42 5.70
C ARG A 25 1.55 -10.07 6.67
N ILE A 26 1.82 -9.28 7.71
CA ILE A 26 0.80 -8.81 8.67
C ILE A 26 -0.24 -7.96 7.94
N GLN A 27 0.18 -7.01 7.12
CA GLN A 27 -0.75 -6.17 6.35
C GLN A 27 -1.56 -6.99 5.35
N THR A 28 -0.92 -7.92 4.64
CA THR A 28 -1.61 -8.87 3.74
C THR A 28 -2.61 -9.73 4.50
N TYR A 29 -2.24 -10.22 5.70
CA TYR A 29 -3.11 -10.99 6.57
C TYR A 29 -4.29 -10.18 7.09
N ILE A 30 -4.06 -8.96 7.60
CA ILE A 30 -5.11 -8.03 8.06
C ILE A 30 -6.09 -7.76 6.93
N ILE A 31 -5.57 -7.42 5.73
CA ILE A 31 -6.37 -7.14 4.54
C ILE A 31 -7.21 -8.38 4.15
N THR A 32 -6.62 -9.59 4.20
CA THR A 32 -7.32 -10.83 3.86
C THR A 32 -8.39 -11.20 4.91
N LYS A 33 -8.07 -11.06 6.21
CA LYS A 33 -9.00 -11.36 7.31
C LYS A 33 -10.15 -10.38 7.43
N ALA A 34 -9.95 -9.11 7.07
CA ALA A 34 -11.04 -8.15 6.95
C ALA A 34 -12.11 -8.69 5.98
N VAL A 35 -11.72 -9.19 4.81
CA VAL A 35 -12.65 -9.77 3.81
C VAL A 35 -13.29 -11.07 4.30
N GLU A 36 -12.54 -11.96 4.95
CA GLU A 36 -13.12 -13.19 5.52
C GLU A 36 -14.15 -12.91 6.61
N HIS A 37 -13.94 -11.87 7.43
CA HIS A 37 -14.90 -11.46 8.45
C HIS A 37 -16.17 -10.91 7.80
N PHE A 38 -16.05 -10.07 6.76
CA PHE A 38 -17.22 -9.52 6.07
C PHE A 38 -18.03 -10.56 5.29
N SER A 39 -17.39 -11.59 4.73
CA SER A 39 -18.09 -12.65 3.98
C SER A 39 -18.82 -13.68 4.85
N LYS A 40 -18.52 -13.77 6.16
CA LYS A 40 -19.16 -14.75 7.08
C LYS A 40 -20.32 -14.18 7.87
N SER A 41 -20.42 -12.85 7.99
CA SER A 41 -21.44 -12.18 8.80
C SER A 41 -22.83 -12.16 8.15
N ASP A 42 -23.00 -12.69 6.94
CA ASP A 42 -24.06 -12.24 6.03
C ASP A 42 -25.47 -12.81 6.22
N HIS A 43 -25.74 -13.91 6.94
CA HIS A 43 -27.07 -14.56 6.75
C HIS A 43 -27.81 -15.11 7.98
N THR A 44 -27.28 -15.05 9.19
CA THR A 44 -27.93 -15.73 10.34
C THR A 44 -28.80 -14.87 11.24
N LEU A 45 -28.73 -13.53 11.16
CA LEU A 45 -29.49 -12.63 12.05
C LEU A 45 -30.79 -12.05 11.47
N ILE A 46 -31.09 -12.30 10.18
CA ILE A 46 -32.09 -11.51 9.43
C ILE A 46 -33.47 -12.20 9.31
N LYS A 47 -33.62 -13.46 9.76
CA LYS A 47 -34.87 -14.21 9.51
C LYS A 47 -36.10 -13.82 10.35
N ASP A 48 -35.94 -13.01 11.40
CA ASP A 48 -36.99 -12.86 12.42
C ASP A 48 -37.66 -11.47 12.50
N LEU A 49 -37.44 -10.54 11.54
CA LEU A 49 -38.01 -9.20 11.60
C LEU A 49 -38.85 -8.85 10.37
N ASN A 50 -40.17 -8.72 10.57
CA ASN A 50 -41.17 -8.28 9.56
C ASN A 50 -41.08 -6.78 9.20
N PHE A 51 -39.89 -6.18 9.26
CA PHE A 51 -39.57 -4.79 8.88
C PHE A 51 -38.44 -4.77 7.82
N VAL A 52 -38.49 -5.74 6.90
CA VAL A 52 -37.38 -6.16 6.06
C VAL A 52 -36.82 -5.04 5.18
N ASP A 53 -37.65 -4.17 4.61
CA ASP A 53 -37.18 -3.19 3.62
C ASP A 53 -36.42 -2.00 4.26
N ASP A 54 -36.92 -1.45 5.37
CA ASP A 54 -36.25 -0.34 6.08
C ASP A 54 -34.98 -0.83 6.80
N VAL A 55 -35.03 -2.04 7.36
CA VAL A 55 -33.86 -2.67 8.00
C VAL A 55 -32.80 -3.01 6.95
N ASN A 56 -33.18 -3.56 5.79
CA ASN A 56 -32.26 -3.81 4.68
C ASN A 56 -31.66 -2.50 4.14
N ALA A 57 -32.43 -1.42 4.02
CA ALA A 57 -31.91 -0.13 3.58
C ALA A 57 -30.89 0.46 4.58
N ILE A 58 -31.13 0.33 5.89
CA ILE A 58 -30.19 0.74 6.94
C ILE A 58 -28.92 -0.12 6.89
N ILE A 59 -29.08 -1.44 6.86
CA ILE A 59 -28.00 -2.43 6.70
C ILE A 59 -27.17 -2.06 5.47
N ASP A 60 -27.77 -1.98 4.29
CA ASP A 60 -27.08 -1.65 3.04
C ASP A 60 -26.31 -0.33 3.13
N SER A 61 -26.86 0.67 3.83
CA SER A 61 -26.19 1.95 4.05
C SER A 61 -25.02 1.87 5.04
N GLU A 62 -25.14 1.09 6.12
CA GLU A 62 -24.08 0.86 7.10
C GLU A 62 -22.94 0.06 6.45
N TYR A 63 -23.27 -0.99 5.69
CA TYR A 63 -22.30 -1.78 4.94
C TYR A 63 -21.59 -0.96 3.84
N ASP A 64 -22.27 -0.07 3.12
CA ASP A 64 -21.63 0.81 2.13
C ASP A 64 -20.59 1.75 2.78
N SER A 65 -20.91 2.35 3.93
CA SER A 65 -19.97 3.19 4.67
C SER A 65 -18.73 2.41 5.15
N LEU A 66 -18.95 1.18 5.62
CA LEU A 66 -17.90 0.28 6.08
C LEU A 66 -17.01 -0.17 4.92
N TYR A 67 -17.60 -0.56 3.79
CA TYR A 67 -16.85 -0.93 2.60
C TYR A 67 -16.01 0.23 2.08
N LYS A 68 -16.55 1.45 2.05
CA LYS A 68 -15.80 2.65 1.67
C LYS A 68 -14.62 2.93 2.57
N SER A 69 -14.82 2.88 3.89
CA SER A 69 -13.73 3.03 4.85
C SER A 69 -12.65 1.96 4.66
N THR A 70 -13.05 0.73 4.33
CA THR A 70 -12.13 -0.37 4.04
C THR A 70 -11.36 -0.14 2.75
N VAL A 71 -12.02 0.31 1.67
CA VAL A 71 -11.37 0.68 0.40
C VAL A 71 -10.29 1.75 0.62
N ILE A 72 -10.63 2.80 1.38
CA ILE A 72 -9.67 3.85 1.75
C ILE A 72 -8.49 3.24 2.51
N THR A 73 -8.78 2.40 3.50
CA THR A 73 -7.76 1.78 4.35
C THR A 73 -6.84 0.86 3.55
N VAL A 74 -7.37 0.00 2.69
CA VAL A 74 -6.59 -0.94 1.86
C VAL A 74 -5.60 -0.19 0.97
N PHE A 75 -6.06 0.87 0.30
CA PHE A 75 -5.15 1.64 -0.56
C PHE A 75 -4.12 2.44 0.25
N THR A 76 -4.53 3.08 1.35
CA THR A 76 -3.59 3.79 2.24
C THR A 76 -2.53 2.86 2.82
N LEU A 77 -2.91 1.64 3.22
CA LEU A 77 -1.97 0.62 3.65
C LEU A 77 -1.00 0.28 2.53
N LEU A 78 -1.49 -0.01 1.32
CA LEU A 78 -0.65 -0.30 0.16
C LEU A 78 0.36 0.84 -0.13
N GLU A 79 -0.07 2.10 -0.06
CA GLU A 79 0.83 3.26 -0.23
C GLU A 79 1.92 3.28 0.86
N ALA A 80 1.54 3.07 2.12
CA ALA A 80 2.47 3.02 3.24
C ALA A 80 3.46 1.86 3.08
N THR A 81 2.99 0.66 2.72
CA THR A 81 3.83 -0.50 2.43
C THR A 81 4.90 -0.16 1.39
N VAL A 82 4.50 0.32 0.20
CA VAL A 82 5.48 0.61 -0.87
C VAL A 82 6.50 1.66 -0.43
N LYS A 83 6.07 2.68 0.32
CA LYS A 83 6.97 3.70 0.87
C LYS A 83 7.97 3.12 1.86
N ASP A 84 7.50 2.36 2.83
CA ASP A 84 8.32 1.76 3.88
C ASP A 84 9.28 0.73 3.30
N LEU A 85 8.88 0.00 2.24
CA LEU A 85 9.77 -0.88 1.47
C LEU A 85 10.94 -0.10 0.90
N ILE A 86 10.66 1.01 0.20
CA ILE A 86 11.69 1.80 -0.47
C ILE A 86 12.69 2.35 0.55
N VAL A 87 12.19 2.89 1.66
CA VAL A 87 13.03 3.37 2.76
C VAL A 87 13.92 2.23 3.29
N SER A 88 13.33 1.04 3.50
CA SER A 88 14.05 -0.14 3.98
C SER A 88 15.12 -0.59 2.99
N LEU A 89 14.81 -0.64 1.70
CA LEU A 89 15.78 -1.00 0.64
C LEU A 89 16.95 -0.02 0.59
N ILE A 90 16.68 1.29 0.66
CA ILE A 90 17.73 2.32 0.68
C ILE A 90 18.63 2.16 1.91
N LYS A 91 18.06 1.78 3.06
CA LYS A 91 18.81 1.61 4.31
C LYS A 91 19.62 0.31 4.35
N SER A 92 19.11 -0.76 3.73
CA SER A 92 19.66 -2.11 3.87
C SER A 92 20.54 -2.56 2.70
N LEU A 93 20.37 -2.01 1.49
CA LEU A 93 21.16 -2.43 0.34
C LEU A 93 22.60 -1.90 0.40
N PRO A 94 23.59 -2.66 -0.11
CA PRO A 94 24.98 -2.22 -0.15
C PRO A 94 25.13 -0.90 -0.91
N THR A 95 26.07 -0.06 -0.47
CA THR A 95 26.32 1.24 -1.11
C THR A 95 26.73 1.09 -2.57
N GLU A 96 27.47 0.03 -2.89
CA GLU A 96 27.87 -0.32 -4.25
C GLU A 96 26.64 -0.58 -5.14
N TYR A 97 25.64 -1.30 -4.63
CA TYR A 97 24.39 -1.53 -5.34
C TYR A 97 23.63 -0.21 -5.56
N LEU A 98 23.44 0.58 -4.51
CA LEU A 98 22.71 1.85 -4.56
C LEU A 98 23.39 2.87 -5.49
N SER A 99 24.71 2.88 -5.56
CA SER A 99 25.48 3.78 -6.43
C SER A 99 25.21 3.58 -7.92
N ASN A 100 24.77 2.37 -8.31
CA ASN A 100 24.37 2.04 -9.67
C ASN A 100 22.94 2.47 -10.01
N ILE A 101 22.13 2.85 -9.00
CA ILE A 101 20.79 3.39 -9.21
C ILE A 101 20.88 4.89 -9.47
N LYS A 102 20.63 5.29 -10.72
CA LYS A 102 20.75 6.69 -11.16
C LYS A 102 19.89 7.64 -10.34
N GLU A 103 18.65 7.25 -10.06
CA GLU A 103 17.67 8.04 -9.31
C GLU A 103 18.17 8.32 -7.89
N ILE A 104 18.73 7.30 -7.21
CA ILE A 104 19.31 7.42 -5.87
C ILE A 104 20.58 8.30 -5.90
N ASN A 105 21.49 8.05 -6.84
CA ASN A 105 22.73 8.82 -6.96
C ASN A 105 22.49 10.30 -7.36
N SER A 106 21.31 10.60 -7.90
CA SER A 106 20.91 11.98 -8.26
C SER A 106 20.30 12.78 -7.10
N ILE A 107 20.03 12.14 -5.95
CA ILE A 107 19.44 12.78 -4.77
C ILE A 107 20.37 13.87 -4.25
N LYS A 108 19.85 15.09 -4.14
CA LYS A 108 20.56 16.24 -3.57
C LYS A 108 19.77 16.74 -2.36
N ILE A 109 20.39 16.66 -1.20
CA ILE A 109 19.80 17.14 0.06
C ILE A 109 20.77 18.15 0.68
N PRO A 110 20.31 19.35 1.08
CA PRO A 110 21.14 20.29 1.83
C PRO A 110 21.64 19.66 3.14
N LEU A 111 22.95 19.65 3.35
CA LEU A 111 23.56 18.98 4.50
C LEU A 111 23.05 19.50 5.85
N PHE A 112 22.86 20.82 5.97
CA PHE A 112 22.35 21.43 7.20
C PHE A 112 20.91 21.02 7.51
N GLU A 113 20.06 20.94 6.48
CA GLU A 113 18.68 20.45 6.62
C GLU A 113 18.71 19.00 7.10
N TYR A 114 19.47 18.13 6.41
CA TYR A 114 19.58 16.72 6.76
C TYR A 114 20.09 16.50 8.19
N ASP A 115 21.14 17.24 8.59
CA ASP A 115 21.77 17.04 9.90
C ASP A 115 20.85 17.50 11.06
N SER A 116 19.99 18.50 10.82
CA SER A 116 19.04 19.01 11.81
C SER A 116 17.87 18.05 12.12
N LEU A 117 17.64 17.05 11.28
CA LEU A 117 16.53 16.11 11.40
C LEU A 117 16.90 14.90 12.26
N ASN A 118 15.91 14.31 12.95
CA ASN A 118 16.06 13.00 13.58
C ASN A 118 16.08 11.87 12.52
N GLU A 119 16.37 10.62 12.93
CA GLU A 119 16.46 9.49 12.00
C GLU A 119 15.16 9.30 11.18
N PHE A 120 14.01 9.36 11.83
CA PHE A 120 12.72 9.19 11.15
C PHE A 120 12.52 10.25 10.06
N ASP A 121 12.69 11.52 10.40
CA ASP A 121 12.51 12.64 9.48
C ASP A 121 13.54 12.63 8.34
N ARG A 122 14.79 12.17 8.60
CA ARG A 122 15.80 11.95 7.56
C ARG A 122 15.34 10.92 6.53
N LEU A 123 14.77 9.80 6.97
CA LEU A 123 14.27 8.76 6.07
C LEU A 123 13.08 9.27 5.24
N GLN A 124 12.19 10.05 5.86
CA GLN A 124 11.08 10.70 5.15
C GLN A 124 11.59 11.68 4.09
N LEU A 125 12.60 12.49 4.42
CA LEU A 125 13.22 13.43 3.48
C LEU A 125 13.85 12.69 2.30
N VAL A 126 14.64 11.64 2.55
CA VAL A 126 15.25 10.83 1.50
C VAL A 126 14.20 10.20 0.59
N TYR A 127 13.13 9.62 1.16
CA TYR A 127 12.03 9.08 0.37
C TYR A 127 11.36 10.15 -0.50
N ASN A 128 11.07 11.33 0.06
CA ASN A 128 10.41 12.40 -0.67
C ASN A 128 11.27 12.90 -1.85
N VAL A 129 12.57 13.08 -1.64
CA VAL A 129 13.48 13.49 -2.72
C VAL A 129 13.63 12.37 -3.76
N TYR A 130 13.71 11.12 -3.33
CA TYR A 130 13.71 9.96 -4.22
C TYR A 130 12.42 9.89 -5.06
N GLU A 131 11.25 9.96 -4.43
CA GLU A 131 9.95 9.91 -5.10
C GLU A 131 9.84 11.01 -6.16
N ASN A 132 10.31 12.21 -5.85
CA ASN A 132 10.36 13.32 -6.81
C ASN A 132 11.37 13.10 -7.94
N SER A 133 12.48 12.41 -7.69
CA SER A 133 13.49 12.09 -8.72
C SER A 133 13.00 11.04 -9.73
N VAL A 134 12.18 10.09 -9.27
CA VAL A 134 11.58 9.04 -10.09
C VAL A 134 10.40 9.58 -10.90
N LYS A 135 9.65 10.53 -10.33
CA LYS A 135 8.43 11.04 -10.93
C LYS A 135 8.61 12.40 -11.59
N ASN A 136 8.59 12.40 -12.93
CA ASN A 136 8.24 13.58 -13.71
C ASN A 136 6.70 13.64 -13.92
N GLY A 137 5.92 13.98 -12.89
CA GLY A 137 4.50 14.33 -13.05
C GLY A 137 3.45 13.42 -12.37
N SER A 138 2.24 13.37 -12.95
CA SER A 138 0.96 12.98 -12.32
C SER A 138 0.66 11.47 -12.21
N LEU A 139 1.69 10.62 -12.08
CA LEU A 139 1.47 9.17 -11.97
C LEU A 139 0.71 8.82 -10.69
N TYR A 140 -0.26 7.91 -10.81
CA TYR A 140 -1.11 7.48 -9.70
C TYR A 140 -1.47 5.99 -9.79
N GLY A 141 -1.88 5.39 -8.68
CA GLY A 141 -2.20 3.96 -8.60
C GLY A 141 -0.98 3.06 -8.86
N TYR A 142 -1.22 1.91 -9.52
CA TYR A 142 -0.18 0.93 -9.82
C TYR A 142 0.98 1.52 -10.64
N ALA A 143 0.70 2.42 -11.59
CA ALA A 143 1.76 3.03 -12.41
C ALA A 143 2.76 3.84 -11.58
N ARG A 144 2.30 4.46 -10.48
CA ARG A 144 3.18 5.13 -9.52
C ARG A 144 4.06 4.10 -8.79
N PHE A 145 3.48 3.01 -8.29
CA PHE A 145 4.24 2.01 -7.56
C PHE A 145 5.29 1.33 -8.45
N ASP A 146 4.91 0.97 -9.68
CA ASP A 146 5.81 0.38 -10.66
C ASP A 146 6.99 1.31 -10.98
N ALA A 147 6.73 2.61 -11.18
CA ALA A 147 7.78 3.60 -11.39
C ALA A 147 8.75 3.68 -10.20
N LEU A 148 8.24 3.71 -8.97
CA LEU A 148 9.04 3.79 -7.74
C LEU A 148 9.85 2.52 -7.46
N LEU A 149 9.38 1.36 -7.90
CA LEU A 149 10.02 0.07 -7.61
C LEU A 149 10.96 -0.38 -8.74
N LYS A 150 10.79 0.17 -9.93
CA LYS A 150 11.59 -0.14 -11.12
C LYS A 150 13.10 0.05 -10.94
N PRO A 151 13.61 1.11 -10.28
CA PRO A 151 15.05 1.29 -10.10
C PRO A 151 15.70 0.17 -9.27
N PHE A 152 14.93 -0.52 -8.43
CA PHE A 152 15.36 -1.68 -7.64
C PHE A 152 15.14 -3.02 -8.38
N GLY A 153 14.63 -2.99 -9.61
CA GLY A 153 14.32 -4.19 -10.41
C GLY A 153 13.04 -4.92 -9.97
N LEU A 154 12.17 -4.28 -9.18
CA LEU A 154 10.98 -4.89 -8.58
C LEU A 154 9.72 -4.65 -9.44
N THR A 155 9.72 -5.13 -10.69
CA THR A 155 8.64 -4.87 -11.69
C THR A 155 7.96 -6.13 -12.22
N LYS A 156 8.19 -7.31 -11.64
CA LYS A 156 7.75 -8.60 -12.21
C LYS A 156 6.25 -8.92 -12.04
N PHE A 157 5.44 -7.97 -11.59
CA PHE A 157 4.00 -8.19 -11.51
C PHE A 157 3.39 -8.18 -12.92
N ASP A 158 2.81 -9.28 -13.39
CA ASP A 158 2.36 -9.47 -14.78
C ASP A 158 0.83 -9.58 -14.95
N LYS A 159 0.08 -9.62 -13.84
CA LYS A 159 -1.37 -9.77 -13.84
C LYS A 159 -2.11 -8.49 -14.27
N LYS A 160 -2.31 -8.33 -15.59
CA LYS A 160 -2.97 -7.15 -16.20
C LYS A 160 -4.29 -6.75 -15.52
N LYS A 161 -5.17 -7.72 -15.21
CA LYS A 161 -6.45 -7.43 -14.54
C LYS A 161 -6.25 -6.86 -13.14
N ASP A 162 -5.33 -7.41 -12.36
CA ASP A 162 -5.04 -6.92 -11.02
C ASP A 162 -4.44 -5.51 -11.05
N LYS A 163 -3.59 -5.19 -12.04
CA LYS A 163 -3.09 -3.82 -12.26
C LYS A 163 -4.23 -2.83 -12.52
N VAL A 164 -5.20 -3.22 -13.34
CA VAL A 164 -6.41 -2.41 -13.62
C VAL A 164 -7.21 -2.19 -12.35
N ASN A 165 -7.44 -3.25 -11.56
CA ASN A 165 -8.17 -3.16 -10.29
C ASN A 165 -7.46 -2.26 -9.27
N ILE A 166 -6.13 -2.32 -9.17
CA ILE A 166 -5.35 -1.44 -8.27
C ILE A 166 -5.41 0.02 -8.73
N ASN A 167 -5.39 0.26 -10.04
CA ASN A 167 -5.59 1.61 -10.58
C ASN A 167 -7.00 2.13 -10.29
N GLU A 168 -8.02 1.29 -10.45
CA GLU A 168 -9.40 1.64 -10.09
C GLU A 168 -9.52 1.96 -8.61
N LEU A 169 -9.02 1.08 -7.74
CA LEU A 169 -8.97 1.27 -6.29
C LEU A 169 -8.37 2.63 -5.92
N ALA A 170 -7.25 3.01 -6.56
CA ALA A 170 -6.63 4.30 -6.35
C ALA A 170 -7.59 5.46 -6.69
N GLN A 171 -8.22 5.43 -7.87
CA GLN A 171 -9.15 6.48 -8.29
C GLN A 171 -10.42 6.53 -7.43
N VAL A 172 -10.95 5.37 -7.05
CA VAL A 172 -12.10 5.27 -6.16
C VAL A 172 -11.76 5.83 -4.78
N ARG A 173 -10.61 5.47 -4.19
CA ARG A 173 -10.14 6.07 -2.93
C ARG A 173 -10.03 7.59 -3.05
N ASN A 174 -9.51 8.12 -4.16
CA ASN A 174 -9.45 9.57 -4.38
C ASN A 174 -10.84 10.20 -4.42
N CYS A 175 -11.78 9.59 -5.14
CA CYS A 175 -13.17 10.04 -5.20
C CYS A 175 -13.80 10.05 -3.80
N LEU A 176 -13.61 8.99 -3.03
CA LEU A 176 -14.13 8.89 -1.65
C LEU A 176 -13.54 9.97 -0.74
N VAL A 177 -12.22 10.17 -0.75
CA VAL A 177 -11.53 11.09 0.17
C VAL A 177 -11.70 12.56 -0.22
N HIS A 178 -11.61 12.89 -1.51
CA HIS A 178 -11.55 14.28 -1.96
C HIS A 178 -12.89 14.81 -2.50
N ASN A 179 -13.75 13.94 -3.01
CA ASN A 179 -15.05 14.33 -3.57
C ASN A 179 -16.22 13.76 -2.77
N ASN A 180 -15.97 13.29 -1.54
CA ASN A 180 -16.98 12.67 -0.68
C ASN A 180 -17.74 11.52 -1.39
N GLY A 181 -17.07 10.78 -2.29
CA GLY A 181 -17.68 9.70 -3.07
C GLY A 181 -18.54 10.15 -4.26
N ILE A 182 -18.58 11.44 -4.58
CA ILE A 182 -19.28 11.96 -5.77
C ILE A 182 -18.39 11.75 -7.00
N VAL A 183 -18.91 11.01 -7.96
CA VAL A 183 -18.24 10.68 -9.22
C VAL A 183 -17.98 11.96 -10.02
N ASP A 184 -16.72 12.24 -10.30
CA ASP A 184 -16.30 13.36 -11.13
C ASP A 184 -15.92 12.90 -12.56
N ARG A 185 -15.66 13.87 -13.43
CA ARG A 185 -15.23 13.58 -14.81
C ARG A 185 -13.88 12.86 -14.83
N LYS A 186 -12.97 13.18 -13.92
CA LYS A 186 -11.62 12.63 -13.89
C LYS A 186 -11.63 11.13 -13.61
N LEU A 187 -12.45 10.67 -12.66
CA LEU A 187 -12.66 9.26 -12.35
C LEU A 187 -13.17 8.52 -13.58
N LEU A 188 -14.22 9.02 -14.23
CA LEU A 188 -14.81 8.35 -15.40
C LEU A 188 -13.90 8.37 -16.64
N THR A 189 -13.07 9.40 -16.81
CA THR A 189 -12.06 9.42 -17.89
C THR A 189 -10.91 8.46 -17.60
N THR A 190 -10.52 8.29 -16.34
CA THR A 190 -9.40 7.40 -15.97
C THR A 190 -9.83 5.93 -15.91
N CYS A 191 -11.06 5.69 -15.44
CA CYS A 191 -11.68 4.38 -15.31
C CYS A 191 -12.89 4.29 -16.22
N GLU A 192 -12.66 4.31 -17.54
CA GLU A 192 -13.71 4.40 -18.58
C GLU A 192 -14.77 3.30 -18.47
N TRP A 193 -14.42 2.12 -17.96
CA TRP A 193 -15.37 1.02 -17.78
C TRP A 193 -16.45 1.32 -16.73
N LEU A 194 -16.22 2.26 -15.81
CA LEU A 194 -17.22 2.69 -14.83
C LEU A 194 -18.36 3.52 -15.46
N THR A 195 -18.18 4.04 -16.67
CA THR A 195 -19.22 4.82 -17.38
C THR A 195 -20.46 3.99 -17.72
N LYS A 196 -20.35 2.66 -17.69
CA LYS A 196 -21.49 1.74 -17.85
C LYS A 196 -22.42 1.75 -16.65
N THR A 197 -21.93 2.16 -15.48
CA THR A 197 -22.66 2.09 -14.21
C THR A 197 -22.93 3.49 -13.64
N TYR A 198 -22.00 4.43 -13.83
CA TYR A 198 -22.03 5.74 -13.20
C TYR A 198 -21.98 6.90 -14.20
N LYS A 199 -22.58 8.02 -13.81
CA LYS A 199 -22.50 9.34 -14.46
C LYS A 199 -21.87 10.34 -13.49
N VAL A 200 -21.41 11.47 -14.03
CA VAL A 200 -20.88 12.57 -13.21
C VAL A 200 -21.97 13.09 -12.28
N GLY A 201 -21.64 13.23 -10.99
CA GLY A 201 -22.57 13.62 -9.94
C GLY A 201 -23.21 12.44 -9.19
N ASP A 202 -23.12 11.22 -9.73
CA ASP A 202 -23.59 10.04 -9.02
C ASP A 202 -22.76 9.77 -7.77
N TYR A 203 -23.36 9.12 -6.80
CA TYR A 203 -22.66 8.65 -5.60
C TYR A 203 -22.09 7.25 -5.86
N ILE A 204 -20.79 7.07 -5.67
CA ILE A 204 -20.17 5.76 -5.84
C ILE A 204 -20.64 4.82 -4.73
N LYS A 205 -21.09 3.62 -5.11
CA LYS A 205 -21.45 2.56 -4.17
C LYS A 205 -20.40 1.46 -4.21
N ILE A 206 -19.99 0.99 -3.04
CA ILE A 206 -19.08 -0.15 -2.93
C ILE A 206 -19.88 -1.31 -2.37
N ASN A 207 -19.77 -2.47 -3.01
CA ASN A 207 -20.36 -3.71 -2.51
C ASN A 207 -19.24 -4.72 -2.17
N ASN A 208 -19.64 -5.85 -1.60
CA ASN A 208 -18.72 -6.92 -1.21
C ASN A 208 -17.85 -7.40 -2.38
N ASP A 209 -18.42 -7.60 -3.57
CA ASP A 209 -17.68 -8.07 -4.75
C ASP A 209 -16.58 -7.09 -5.19
N THR A 210 -16.89 -5.79 -5.18
CA THR A 210 -15.95 -4.72 -5.53
C THR A 210 -14.81 -4.67 -4.52
N LEU A 211 -15.15 -4.69 -3.22
CA LEU A 211 -14.18 -4.70 -2.14
C LEU A 211 -13.28 -5.94 -2.21
N SER A 212 -13.87 -7.13 -2.36
CA SER A 212 -13.17 -8.41 -2.50
C SER A 212 -12.22 -8.41 -3.70
N THR A 213 -12.64 -7.82 -4.81
CA THR A 213 -11.79 -7.65 -6.00
C THR A 213 -10.57 -6.78 -5.70
N TYR A 214 -10.75 -5.61 -5.07
CA TYR A 214 -9.64 -4.72 -4.73
C TYR A 214 -8.68 -5.36 -3.74
N VAL A 215 -9.20 -6.00 -2.70
CA VAL A 215 -8.39 -6.69 -1.68
C VAL A 215 -7.60 -7.83 -2.33
N THR A 216 -8.25 -8.68 -3.11
CA THR A 216 -7.60 -9.82 -3.75
C THR A 216 -6.48 -9.38 -4.70
N SER A 217 -6.71 -8.35 -5.52
CA SER A 217 -5.70 -7.81 -6.43
C SER A 217 -4.54 -7.17 -5.65
N THR A 218 -4.82 -6.45 -4.56
CA THR A 218 -3.80 -5.84 -3.69
C THR A 218 -2.96 -6.90 -2.99
N SER A 219 -3.59 -7.92 -2.43
CA SER A 219 -2.90 -9.05 -1.77
C SER A 219 -1.96 -9.77 -2.74
N ARG A 220 -2.43 -10.11 -3.95
CA ARG A 220 -1.59 -10.74 -4.98
C ARG A 220 -0.40 -9.86 -5.40
N TYR A 221 -0.61 -8.56 -5.49
CA TYR A 221 0.47 -7.61 -5.77
C TYR A 221 1.52 -7.61 -4.65
N LEU A 222 1.08 -7.52 -3.40
CA LEU A 222 1.97 -7.56 -2.23
C LEU A 222 2.74 -8.88 -2.13
N SER A 223 2.11 -10.04 -2.36
CA SER A 223 2.81 -11.33 -2.38
C SER A 223 3.85 -11.40 -3.49
N SER A 224 3.53 -10.92 -4.70
CA SER A 224 4.51 -10.86 -5.79
C SER A 224 5.66 -9.90 -5.48
N LEU A 225 5.39 -8.80 -4.77
CA LEU A 225 6.42 -7.86 -4.34
C LEU A 225 7.33 -8.48 -3.26
N GLU A 226 6.75 -9.20 -2.31
CA GLU A 226 7.48 -9.95 -1.27
C GLU A 226 8.48 -10.94 -1.89
N GLU A 227 8.02 -11.76 -2.85
CA GLU A 227 8.88 -12.71 -3.57
C GLU A 227 10.06 -12.02 -4.26
N GLN A 228 9.82 -10.89 -4.92
CA GLN A 228 10.86 -10.13 -5.61
C GLN A 228 11.87 -9.50 -4.65
N VAL A 229 11.40 -9.00 -3.50
CA VAL A 229 12.27 -8.46 -2.45
C VAL A 229 13.13 -9.58 -1.87
N LEU A 230 12.56 -10.75 -1.58
CA LEU A 230 13.32 -11.92 -1.13
C LEU A 230 14.41 -12.31 -2.14
N GLU A 231 14.09 -12.36 -3.44
CA GLU A 231 15.08 -12.61 -4.48
C GLU A 231 16.18 -11.54 -4.52
N LEU A 232 15.82 -10.27 -4.38
CA LEU A 232 16.77 -9.16 -4.37
C LEU A 232 17.73 -9.26 -3.18
N LEU A 233 17.22 -9.54 -1.99
CA LEU A 233 18.04 -9.66 -0.78
C LEU A 233 18.95 -10.89 -0.84
N ARG A 234 18.46 -12.03 -1.34
CA ARG A 234 19.29 -13.25 -1.55
C ARG A 234 20.46 -12.96 -2.49
N LYS A 235 20.23 -12.21 -3.57
CA LYS A 235 21.28 -11.86 -4.54
C LYS A 235 22.37 -10.93 -3.98
N ASN A 236 22.11 -10.26 -2.86
CA ASN A 236 23.04 -9.34 -2.22
C ASN A 236 23.53 -9.87 -0.87
N ASP A 237 23.35 -11.17 -0.59
CA ASP A 237 23.77 -11.82 0.66
C ASP A 237 23.22 -11.12 1.93
N LEU A 238 22.02 -10.55 1.84
CA LEU A 238 21.35 -9.83 2.94
C LEU A 238 20.32 -10.68 3.70
N LEU A 239 20.16 -11.94 3.29
CA LEU A 239 19.36 -12.94 3.99
C LEU A 239 20.34 -13.98 4.55
N ASP A 240 20.84 -13.74 5.75
CA ASP A 240 21.57 -14.76 6.51
C ASP A 240 20.68 -16.00 6.69
N GLU A 241 21.26 -17.19 6.48
CA GLU A 241 20.72 -18.55 6.62
C GLU A 241 19.36 -18.69 7.37
N TYR A 242 18.26 -18.33 6.71
CA TYR A 242 16.91 -18.72 7.10
C TYR A 242 16.32 -19.58 5.98
N ASP A 243 17.00 -20.71 5.74
CA ASP A 243 16.53 -21.83 4.91
C ASP A 243 15.50 -22.71 5.65
N ASN A 244 14.91 -22.23 6.74
CA ASN A 244 13.79 -22.89 7.41
C ASN A 244 12.53 -22.04 7.26
N PRO A 245 11.66 -22.34 6.29
CA PRO A 245 10.35 -21.74 6.27
C PRO A 245 9.60 -22.25 7.49
N ILE A 246 9.47 -21.42 8.52
CA ILE A 246 8.32 -21.52 9.41
C ILE A 246 7.12 -21.06 8.59
N LEU A 247 6.52 -22.03 7.89
CA LEU A 247 5.08 -22.23 7.60
C LEU A 247 4.92 -23.27 6.49
#